data_AF-A0A453P7A3-F1
#
_entry.id   AF-A0A453P7A3-F1
#
_cell.length_a   1.000
_cell.length_b   1.000
_cell.length_c   1.000
_cell.angle_alpha   90.00
_cell.angle_beta   90.00
_cell.angle_gamma   90.00
#
_symmetry.space_group_name_H-M   'P 1'
#
loop_
_entity.id
_entity.type
_entity.pdbx_description
1 polymer ?
#
loop_
_entity_poly.entity_id
_entity_poly.type
_entity_poly.pdbx_seq_one_letter_code
_entity_poly.pdbx_strand_id
1 'polypeptide(L)'
;ERRHMSSSHVKEYANSLRSTFSYFEALSIPTIAVIEGAALGGENATLGLPETGLAIIPGAGGTQRLPRITGRSRAKELIFTGRRCDATEAVLMGLANYCVPAGEAYGKALELAREMTKK
;
A
#
# COMPACT_ATOMS: atom_id res chain seq x y z
N GLU A 1 -10.38 13.88 10.79
CA GLU A 1 -9.47 14.66 9.91
C GLU A 1 -10.19 15.65 9.00
N ARG A 2 -11.13 15.22 8.13
CA ARG A 2 -11.78 16.12 7.13
C ARG A 2 -13.00 16.91 7.63
N ARG A 3 -13.45 16.70 8.87
CA ARG A 3 -14.70 17.25 9.43
C ARG A 3 -14.73 18.78 9.52
N HIS A 4 -13.57 19.42 9.62
CA HIS A 4 -13.43 20.88 9.77
C HIS A 4 -12.85 21.57 8.52
N MET A 5 -12.72 20.85 7.41
CA MET A 5 -12.15 21.37 6.17
C MET A 5 -13.26 21.94 5.27
N SER A 6 -12.98 23.07 4.60
CA SER A 6 -13.84 23.56 3.52
C SER A 6 -13.80 22.60 2.32
N SER A 7 -14.80 22.68 1.44
CA SER A 7 -14.86 21.82 0.25
C SER A 7 -13.66 21.98 -0.69
N SER A 8 -13.03 23.17 -0.75
CA SER A 8 -11.78 23.39 -1.50
C SER A 8 -10.60 22.67 -0.85
N HIS A 9 -10.43 22.83 0.47
CA HIS A 9 -9.35 22.18 1.21
C HIS A 9 -9.46 20.65 1.18
N VAL A 10 -10.67 20.07 1.19
CA VAL A 10 -10.85 18.61 1.04
C VAL A 10 -10.34 18.13 -0.32
N LYS A 11 -10.59 18.88 -1.40
CA LYS A 11 -10.11 18.54 -2.75
C LYS A 11 -8.59 18.64 -2.83
N GLU A 12 -8.02 19.72 -2.30
CA GLU A 12 -6.56 19.92 -2.24
C GLU A 12 -5.88 18.82 -1.44
N TYR A 13 -6.42 18.48 -0.27
CA TYR A 13 -5.92 17.39 0.57
C TYR A 13 -5.96 16.04 -0.16
N ALA A 14 -7.09 15.69 -0.79
CA ALA A 14 -7.20 14.45 -1.56
C ALA A 14 -6.25 14.41 -2.77
N ASN A 15 -6.09 15.55 -3.46
CA ASN A 15 -5.13 15.69 -4.55
C ASN A 15 -3.69 15.54 -4.08
N SER A 16 -3.35 16.11 -2.91
CA SER A 16 -2.03 15.99 -2.30
C SER A 16 -1.69 14.53 -2.02
N LEU A 17 -2.59 13.77 -1.37
CA LEU A 17 -2.41 12.34 -1.11
C LEU A 17 -2.14 11.55 -2.39
N ARG A 18 -2.95 11.75 -3.44
CA ARG A 18 -2.76 11.07 -4.73
C ARG A 18 -1.44 11.45 -5.40
N SER A 19 -1.05 12.72 -5.30
CA SER A 19 0.15 13.26 -5.94
C SER A 19 1.41 12.67 -5.31
N THR A 20 1.43 12.46 -3.99
CA THR A 20 2.55 11.80 -3.29
C THR A 20 2.84 10.41 -3.87
N PHE A 21 1.82 9.57 -4.05
CA PHE A 21 2.03 8.24 -4.65
C PHE A 21 2.44 8.31 -6.12
N SER A 22 1.90 9.29 -6.86
CA SER A 22 2.27 9.49 -8.26
C SER A 22 3.73 9.97 -8.40
N TYR A 23 4.23 10.71 -7.42
CA TYR A 23 5.63 11.12 -7.35
C TYR A 23 6.56 9.90 -7.17
N PHE A 24 6.24 8.99 -6.23
CA PHE A 24 7.01 7.76 -6.07
C PHE A 24 7.03 6.90 -7.34
N GLU A 25 5.90 6.80 -8.05
CA GLU A 25 5.81 6.08 -9.33
C GLU A 25 6.64 6.72 -10.45
N ALA A 26 6.90 8.03 -10.39
CA ALA A 26 7.64 8.77 -11.40
C ALA A 26 9.16 8.85 -11.12
N LEU A 27 9.63 8.33 -9.98
CA LEU A 27 11.06 8.33 -9.66
C LEU A 27 11.84 7.49 -10.67
N SER A 28 12.97 8.03 -11.15
CA SER A 28 13.90 7.33 -12.05
C SER A 28 14.81 6.34 -11.34
N ILE A 29 14.51 6.01 -10.08
CA ILE A 29 15.27 5.09 -9.24
C ILE A 29 14.33 4.01 -8.69
N PRO A 30 14.78 2.75 -8.58
CA PRO A 30 14.01 1.72 -7.91
C PRO A 30 13.66 2.13 -6.48
N THR A 31 12.39 1.98 -6.10
CA THR A 31 11.90 2.26 -4.75
C THR A 31 11.47 0.95 -4.10
N ILE A 32 12.01 0.64 -2.93
CA ILE A 32 11.63 -0.52 -2.13
C ILE A 32 10.87 -0.02 -0.90
N ALA A 33 9.62 -0.43 -0.74
CA ALA A 33 8.85 -0.14 0.46
C ALA A 33 9.14 -1.21 1.52
N VAL A 34 9.66 -0.78 2.68
CA VAL A 34 9.82 -1.62 3.87
C VAL A 34 8.67 -1.34 4.81
N ILE A 35 8.09 -2.44 5.25
CA ILE A 35 6.75 -2.59 5.76
C ILE A 35 7.20 -3.39 7.05
N GLU A 36 7.11 -2.82 8.27
CA GLU A 36 7.08 -3.51 9.58
C GLU A 36 5.81 -3.17 10.46
N GLY A 37 4.99 -4.15 10.86
CA GLY A 37 3.89 -4.02 11.85
C GLY A 37 2.44 -3.90 11.35
N ALA A 38 1.53 -3.45 12.25
CA ALA A 38 0.06 -3.41 12.04
C ALA A 38 -0.43 -2.43 10.95
N ALA A 39 0.48 -1.64 10.40
CA ALA A 39 0.37 -1.11 9.07
C ALA A 39 1.71 -1.43 8.42
N LEU A 40 1.65 -2.35 7.45
CA LEU A 40 2.75 -2.64 6.54
C LEU A 40 3.88 -3.47 7.18
N GLY A 41 4.03 -4.77 6.84
CA GLY A 41 5.23 -5.66 6.65
C GLY A 41 5.95 -6.32 7.82
N GLY A 42 6.85 -7.29 7.54
CA GLY A 42 7.19 -8.36 8.49
C GLY A 42 6.04 -9.38 8.62
N GLU A 43 6.27 -10.56 9.20
CA GLU A 43 5.24 -11.62 9.33
C GLU A 43 3.91 -11.12 9.97
N ASN A 44 4.02 -10.13 10.87
CA ASN A 44 2.87 -9.49 11.55
C ASN A 44 2.22 -8.34 10.76
N ALA A 45 2.58 -8.17 9.49
CA ALA A 45 1.96 -7.18 8.62
C ALA A 45 0.47 -7.39 8.52
N THR A 46 -0.29 -6.30 8.59
CA THR A 46 -1.65 -6.31 8.03
C THR A 46 -1.79 -5.21 6.99
N LEU A 47 -2.39 -5.55 5.85
CA LEU A 47 -2.60 -4.67 4.70
C LEU A 47 -4.10 -4.65 4.37
N GLY A 48 -4.62 -3.52 3.94
CA GLY A 48 -6.04 -3.39 3.60
C GLY A 48 -6.47 -1.96 3.34
N LEU A 49 -7.71 -1.79 2.91
CA LEU A 49 -8.34 -0.50 2.63
C LEU A 49 -9.61 -0.35 3.49
N PRO A 50 -9.48 0.10 4.76
CA PRO A 50 -10.58 0.12 5.73
C PRO A 50 -11.62 1.23 5.48
N GLU A 51 -11.44 2.07 4.46
CA GLU A 51 -12.24 3.26 4.18
C GLU A 51 -13.75 2.98 4.08
N THR A 52 -14.13 1.83 3.50
CA THR A 52 -15.54 1.45 3.35
C THR A 52 -16.23 1.20 4.69
N GLY A 53 -15.50 0.73 5.70
CA GLY A 53 -15.98 0.65 7.08
C GLY A 53 -16.27 2.01 7.71
N LEU A 54 -15.73 3.10 7.15
CA LEU A 54 -15.98 4.49 7.54
C LEU A 54 -16.99 5.19 6.63
N ALA A 55 -17.75 4.43 5.83
CA ALA A 55 -18.71 4.93 4.84
C ALA A 55 -18.08 5.88 3.79
N ILE A 56 -16.80 5.68 3.47
CA ILE A 56 -16.07 6.40 2.43
C ILE A 56 -15.34 5.44 1.49
N ILE A 57 -14.83 5.95 0.37
CA ILE A 57 -14.06 5.16 -0.59
C ILE A 57 -12.54 5.40 -0.43
N PRO A 58 -11.69 4.47 -0.87
CA PRO A 58 -10.24 4.67 -0.91
C PRO A 58 -9.86 5.83 -1.84
N GLY A 59 -9.53 6.98 -1.25
CA GLY A 59 -9.34 8.25 -1.96
C GLY A 59 -7.92 8.50 -2.47
N ALA A 60 -6.91 7.83 -1.92
CA ALA A 60 -5.50 8.04 -2.27
C ALA A 60 -5.06 7.28 -3.55
N GLY A 61 -6.01 6.68 -4.27
CA GLY A 61 -5.76 5.87 -5.48
C GLY A 61 -5.79 4.37 -5.26
N GLY A 62 -6.19 3.89 -4.07
CA GLY A 62 -6.36 2.45 -3.78
C GLY A 62 -7.32 1.75 -4.74
N THR A 63 -8.40 2.42 -5.15
CA THR A 63 -9.36 1.92 -6.15
C THR A 63 -8.77 1.74 -7.54
N GLN A 64 -7.59 2.32 -7.79
CA GLN A 64 -6.89 2.28 -9.07
C GLN A 64 -5.70 1.32 -9.03
N ARG A 65 -4.87 1.41 -7.99
CA ARG A 65 -3.63 0.64 -7.87
C ARG A 65 -3.89 -0.82 -7.49
N LEU A 66 -4.78 -1.05 -6.53
CA LEU A 66 -5.03 -2.41 -6.03
C LEU A 66 -5.54 -3.36 -7.15
N PRO A 67 -6.54 -3.01 -7.98
CA PRO A 67 -6.98 -3.89 -9.06
C PRO A 67 -5.93 -4.18 -10.14
N ARG A 68 -4.95 -3.28 -10.35
CA ARG A 68 -3.84 -3.50 -11.30
C ARG A 68 -2.82 -4.51 -10.76
N ILE A 69 -2.74 -4.66 -9.44
CA ILE A 69 -1.79 -5.55 -8.77
C ILE A 69 -2.44 -6.92 -8.50
N THR A 70 -3.60 -6.95 -7.84
CA THR A 70 -4.22 -8.19 -7.34
C THR A 70 -5.33 -8.74 -8.24
N GLY A 71 -5.64 -8.02 -9.33
CA GLY A 71 -6.78 -8.30 -10.20
C GLY A 71 -8.10 -7.77 -9.63
N ARG A 72 -9.08 -7.57 -10.53
CA ARG A 72 -10.36 -6.93 -10.19
C ARG A 72 -11.18 -7.67 -9.14
N SER A 73 -11.15 -9.01 -9.13
CA SER A 73 -11.97 -9.82 -8.23
C SER A 73 -11.53 -9.64 -6.77
N ARG A 74 -10.26 -9.92 -6.49
CA ARG A 74 -9.67 -9.77 -5.15
C ARG A 74 -9.69 -8.33 -4.66
N ALA A 75 -9.39 -7.37 -5.53
CA ALA A 75 -9.45 -5.96 -5.16
C ALA A 75 -10.85 -5.52 -4.73
N LYS A 76 -11.91 -5.98 -5.40
CA LYS A 76 -13.30 -5.68 -4.99
C LYS A 76 -13.63 -6.29 -3.64
N GLU A 77 -13.22 -7.53 -3.39
CA GLU A 77 -13.41 -8.16 -2.09
C GLU A 77 -12.76 -7.35 -0.97
N LEU A 78 -11.49 -7.00 -1.10
CA LEU A 78 -10.76 -6.21 -0.10
C LEU A 78 -11.38 -4.81 0.10
N ILE A 79 -11.75 -4.12 -0.98
CA ILE A 79 -12.36 -2.79 -0.91
C ILE A 79 -13.76 -2.85 -0.28
N PHE A 80 -14.63 -3.75 -0.73
CA PHE A 80 -16.03 -3.78 -0.28
C PHE A 80 -16.17 -4.32 1.14
N THR A 81 -15.35 -5.28 1.53
CA THR A 81 -15.36 -5.81 2.90
C THR A 81 -14.58 -4.92 3.87
N GLY A 82 -13.64 -4.11 3.36
CA GLY A 82 -12.69 -3.36 4.20
C GLY A 82 -11.79 -4.27 5.04
N ARG A 83 -11.75 -5.58 4.74
CA ARG A 83 -10.97 -6.55 5.51
C ARG A 83 -9.48 -6.32 5.32
N ARG A 84 -8.72 -6.79 6.30
CA ARG A 84 -7.27 -6.85 6.21
C ARG A 84 -6.82 -8.21 5.67
N CYS A 85 -5.69 -8.23 5.00
CA CYS A 85 -4.94 -9.42 4.64
C CYS A 85 -3.62 -9.42 5.41
N ASP A 86 -3.16 -10.60 5.79
CA ASP A 86 -1.84 -10.77 6.42
C ASP A 86 -0.70 -10.71 5.38
N ALA A 87 0.54 -10.77 5.85
CA ALA A 87 1.73 -10.72 5.01
C ALA A 87 1.78 -11.87 3.98
N THR A 88 1.37 -13.07 4.39
CA THR A 88 1.42 -14.28 3.56
C THR A 88 0.38 -14.19 2.44
N GLU A 89 -0.84 -13.82 2.78
CA GLU A 89 -1.91 -13.59 1.82
C GLU A 89 -1.53 -12.47 0.84
N ALA A 90 -0.91 -11.40 1.32
CA ALA A 90 -0.43 -10.31 0.47
C ALA A 90 0.59 -10.77 -0.58
N VAL A 91 1.53 -11.66 -0.21
CA VAL A 91 2.47 -12.25 -1.16
C VAL A 91 1.75 -13.16 -2.17
N LEU A 92 0.82 -14.01 -1.71
CA LEU A 92 0.04 -14.89 -2.59
C LEU A 92 -0.83 -14.13 -3.60
N MET A 93 -1.26 -12.92 -3.25
CA MET A 93 -2.03 -12.05 -4.13
C MET A 93 -1.17 -11.16 -5.04
N GLY A 94 0.15 -11.18 -4.89
CA GLY A 94 1.07 -10.28 -5.60
C GLY A 94 1.08 -8.84 -5.08
N LEU A 95 0.44 -8.57 -3.94
CA LEU A 95 0.43 -7.26 -3.29
C LEU A 95 1.77 -6.92 -2.63
N ALA A 96 2.50 -7.95 -2.20
CA ALA A 96 3.87 -7.85 -1.68
C ALA A 96 4.77 -8.86 -2.41
N ASN A 97 6.07 -8.55 -2.49
CA ASN A 97 7.05 -9.45 -3.11
C ASN A 97 7.61 -10.48 -2.12
N TYR A 98 7.76 -10.09 -0.85
CA TYR A 98 8.38 -10.92 0.19
C TYR A 98 7.63 -10.78 1.51
N CYS A 99 7.56 -11.89 2.25
CA CYS A 99 7.19 -11.95 3.66
C CYS A 99 8.38 -12.60 4.38
N VAL A 100 8.90 -11.94 5.42
CA VAL A 100 10.06 -12.39 6.20
C VAL A 100 9.73 -12.29 7.69
N PRO A 101 10.47 -13.00 8.56
CA PRO A 101 10.30 -12.88 10.01
C PRO A 101 10.33 -11.42 10.48
N ALA A 102 9.59 -11.13 11.54
CA ALA A 102 9.50 -9.76 12.08
C ALA A 102 10.89 -9.21 12.43
N GLY A 103 11.18 -7.98 11.99
CA GLY A 103 12.47 -7.33 12.17
C GLY A 103 13.51 -7.63 11.08
N GLU A 104 13.22 -8.53 10.13
CA GLU A 104 14.12 -8.84 9.02
C GLU A 104 13.79 -8.10 7.71
N ALA A 105 12.66 -7.38 7.62
CA ALA A 105 12.22 -6.79 6.35
C ALA A 105 13.21 -5.75 5.81
N TYR A 106 13.81 -4.95 6.69
CA TYR A 106 14.82 -3.97 6.30
C TYR A 106 16.09 -4.63 5.75
N GLY A 107 16.55 -5.71 6.39
CA GLY A 107 17.69 -6.49 5.93
C GLY A 107 17.45 -7.06 4.53
N LYS A 108 16.26 -7.63 4.30
CA LYS A 108 15.87 -8.17 2.99
C LYS A 108 15.80 -7.08 1.91
N ALA A 109 15.31 -5.90 2.25
CA ALA A 109 15.28 -4.76 1.32
C ALA A 109 16.69 -4.30 0.91
N LEU A 110 17.64 -4.24 1.86
CA LEU A 110 19.04 -3.90 1.57
C LEU A 110 19.72 -4.96 0.71
N GLU A 111 19.44 -6.24 0.95
CA GLU A 111 19.91 -7.34 0.10
C GLU A 111 19.44 -7.13 -1.35
N LEU A 112 18.13 -6.90 -1.54
CA LEU A 112 17.55 -6.67 -2.87
C LEU A 112 18.13 -5.43 -3.55
N ALA A 113 18.30 -4.32 -2.81
CA ALA A 113 18.91 -3.11 -3.34
C ALA A 113 20.35 -3.36 -3.82
N ARG A 114 21.15 -4.10 -3.04
CA ARG A 114 22.53 -4.46 -3.41
C ARG A 114 22.57 -5.36 -4.64
N GLU A 115 21.60 -6.26 -4.82
CA GLU A 115 21.49 -7.08 -6.02
C GLU A 115 21.22 -6.24 -7.27
N MET A 116 20.36 -5.22 -7.17
CA MET A 116 20.07 -4.31 -8.28
C MET A 116 21.29 -3.48 -8.71
N THR A 117 22.17 -3.12 -7.78
CA THR A 117 23.37 -2.30 -8.06
C THR A 117 24.61 -3.10 -8.48
N LYS A 118 24.57 -4.43 -8.42
CA LYS A 118 25.72 -5.30 -8.77
C LYS A 118 25.90 -5.49 -10.29
N LYS A 119 25.02 -4.92 -11.11
CA LYS A 119 25.12 -4.93 -12.57
C LYS A 119 25.61 -3.59 -13.06
#